data_AF-B7FR31-F1
#
_entry.id   AF-B7FR31-F1
#
_cell.length_a   1.000
_cell.length_b   1.000
_cell.length_c   1.000
_cell.angle_alpha   90.00
_cell.angle_beta   90.00
_cell.angle_gamma   90.00
#
_symmetry.space_group_name_H-M   'P 1'
#
loop_
_entity.id
_entity.type
_entity.pdbx_description
1 polymer ?
#
loop_
_entity_poly.entity_id
_entity_poly.type
_entity_poly.pdbx_seq_one_letter_code
_entity_poly.pdbx_strand_id
1 'polypeptide(L)'
;MSFFGGGQQQQQGPDPVFAAKTEMEMYTDLFNKIASSCFSKCASRKHREPDLSLGEMSCTDRCVAKYLESQQRVGEILQKANEA
;
A
#
# COMPACT_ATOMS: atom_id res chain seq x y z
N MET A 1 -47.64 30.54 -7.80
CA MET A 1 -47.60 29.12 -8.21
C MET A 1 -46.77 29.00 -9.47
N SER A 2 -45.47 28.73 -9.32
CA SER A 2 -44.55 28.30 -10.38
C SER A 2 -43.78 27.12 -9.81
N PHE A 3 -44.34 25.95 -10.05
CA PHE A 3 -43.91 24.65 -9.57
C PHE A 3 -43.23 23.96 -10.75
N PHE A 4 -41.94 24.20 -11.00
CA PHE A 4 -41.09 23.28 -11.79
C PHE A 4 -39.63 23.70 -11.78
N GLY A 5 -38.74 22.73 -11.55
CA GLY A 5 -37.36 22.85 -11.97
C GLY A 5 -36.37 23.28 -10.89
N GLY A 6 -36.44 22.64 -9.72
CA GLY A 6 -35.28 22.55 -8.85
C GLY A 6 -34.14 21.84 -9.60
N GLY A 7 -33.25 22.62 -10.19
CA GLY A 7 -32.00 22.13 -10.73
C GLY A 7 -31.21 21.54 -9.58
N GLN A 8 -31.22 20.21 -9.48
CA GLN A 8 -30.23 19.48 -8.70
C GLN A 8 -28.86 19.89 -9.25
N GLN A 9 -28.17 20.75 -8.51
CA GLN A 9 -26.73 20.91 -8.65
C GLN A 9 -26.14 19.53 -8.35
N GLN A 10 -25.81 18.81 -9.42
CA GLN A 10 -25.08 17.56 -9.33
C GLN A 10 -23.72 17.93 -8.75
N GLN A 11 -23.55 17.63 -7.47
CA GLN A 11 -22.36 17.89 -6.70
C GLN A 11 -21.23 17.07 -7.31
N GLN A 12 -20.41 17.70 -8.16
CA GLN A 12 -19.18 17.12 -8.71
C GLN A 12 -18.12 17.09 -7.60
N GLY A 13 -18.31 16.20 -6.63
CA GLY A 13 -17.21 15.69 -5.82
C GLY A 13 -16.45 14.61 -6.59
N PRO A 14 -15.20 14.28 -6.20
CA PRO A 14 -14.49 13.15 -6.79
C PRO A 14 -15.37 11.90 -6.71
N ASP A 15 -15.49 11.19 -7.83
CA ASP A 15 -16.30 9.99 -7.94
C ASP A 15 -15.85 8.99 -6.85
N PRO A 16 -16.74 8.53 -5.95
CA PRO A 16 -16.36 7.59 -4.89
C PRO A 16 -15.69 6.32 -5.45
N VAL A 17 -16.02 5.94 -6.70
CA VAL A 17 -15.38 4.83 -7.40
C VAL A 17 -13.92 5.14 -7.76
N PHE A 18 -13.60 6.40 -8.07
CA PHE A 18 -12.24 6.82 -8.40
C PHE A 18 -11.32 6.77 -7.16
N ALA A 19 -11.80 7.26 -6.02
CA ALA A 19 -11.07 7.18 -4.76
C ALA A 19 -10.79 5.71 -4.36
N ALA A 20 -11.82 4.86 -4.43
CA ALA A 20 -11.69 3.44 -4.13
C ALA A 20 -10.70 2.72 -5.06
N LYS A 21 -10.67 3.06 -6.37
CA LYS A 21 -9.68 2.50 -7.31
C LYS A 21 -8.26 2.89 -6.93
N THR A 22 -8.05 4.16 -6.59
CA THR A 22 -6.73 4.68 -6.22
C THR A 22 -6.19 3.98 -4.97
N GLU A 23 -7.05 3.77 -3.96
CA GLU A 23 -6.67 3.03 -2.75
C GLU A 23 -6.26 1.59 -3.09
N MET A 24 -7.01 0.90 -3.94
CA MET A 24 -6.71 -0.48 -4.34
C MET A 24 -5.39 -0.59 -5.11
N GLU A 25 -5.10 0.37 -6.00
CA GLU A 25 -3.83 0.44 -6.73
C GLU A 25 -2.65 0.63 -5.76
N MET A 26 -2.81 1.49 -4.75
CA MET A 26 -1.80 1.70 -3.72
C MET A 26 -1.54 0.43 -2.90
N TYR A 27 -2.58 -0.27 -2.45
CA TYR A 27 -2.41 -1.55 -1.73
C TYR A 27 -1.73 -2.62 -2.58
N THR A 28 -2.05 -2.67 -3.87
CA THR A 28 -1.46 -3.63 -4.81
C THR A 28 0.04 -3.36 -4.98
N ASP A 29 0.42 -2.10 -5.18
CA ASP A 29 1.83 -1.71 -5.30
C ASP A 29 2.61 -2.00 -3.99
N LEU A 30 2.01 -1.68 -2.85
CA LEU A 30 2.57 -1.97 -1.53
C LEU A 30 2.86 -3.47 -1.36
N PHE A 31 1.88 -4.32 -1.67
CA PHE A 31 2.02 -5.77 -1.57
C PHE A 31 3.14 -6.31 -2.47
N ASN A 32 3.19 -5.88 -3.73
CA ASN A 32 4.21 -6.34 -4.68
C ASN A 32 5.62 -5.94 -4.23
N LYS A 33 5.78 -4.73 -3.69
CA LYS A 33 7.07 -4.25 -3.15
C LYS A 33 7.48 -4.99 -1.88
N ILE A 34 6.54 -5.25 -0.95
CA ILE A 34 6.81 -6.04 0.25
C ILE A 34 7.25 -7.46 -0.13
N ALA A 35 6.49 -8.12 -1.01
CA ALA A 35 6.75 -9.50 -1.42
C ALA A 35 8.14 -9.64 -2.07
N SER A 36 8.46 -8.78 -3.04
CA SER A 36 9.77 -8.80 -3.72
C SER A 36 10.93 -8.46 -2.77
N SER A 37 10.77 -7.45 -1.91
CA SER A 37 11.79 -7.03 -0.95
C SER A 37 12.07 -8.14 0.07
N CYS A 38 11.04 -8.70 0.68
CA CYS A 38 11.21 -9.74 1.69
C CYS A 38 11.68 -11.06 1.10
N PHE A 39 11.21 -11.44 -0.09
CA PHE A 39 11.75 -12.60 -0.79
C PHE A 39 13.25 -12.44 -1.07
N SER A 40 13.69 -11.27 -1.56
CA SER A 40 15.11 -11.03 -1.84
C SER A 40 16.01 -11.00 -0.59
N LYS A 41 15.46 -10.64 0.57
CA LYS A 41 16.18 -10.52 1.85
C LYS A 41 16.22 -11.83 2.61
N CYS A 42 15.14 -12.60 2.57
CA CYS A 42 14.93 -13.75 3.43
C CYS A 42 15.06 -15.08 2.71
N ALA A 43 14.72 -15.18 1.42
CA ALA A 43 14.88 -16.43 0.68
C ALA A 43 16.33 -16.59 0.19
N SER A 44 16.94 -17.73 0.49
CA SER A 44 18.31 -18.02 0.05
C SER A 44 18.38 -18.18 -1.47
N ARG A 45 19.29 -17.46 -2.16
CA ARG A 45 19.50 -17.61 -3.61
C ARG A 45 19.89 -19.02 -4.05
N LYS A 46 20.38 -19.85 -3.12
CA LYS A 46 20.76 -21.23 -3.41
C LYS A 46 19.58 -22.21 -3.38
N HIS A 47 18.38 -21.76 -2.96
CA HIS A 47 17.11 -22.50 -2.92
C HIS A 47 17.29 -24.02 -2.82
N ARG A 48 17.72 -24.49 -1.64
CA ARG A 48 18.04 -25.90 -1.41
C ARG A 48 16.79 -26.78 -1.43
N GLU A 49 15.66 -26.23 -1.01
CA GLU A 49 14.39 -26.89 -0.84
C GLU A 49 13.27 -25.99 -1.41
N PRO A 50 12.15 -26.56 -1.88
CA PRO A 50 11.02 -25.79 -2.43
C PRO A 50 10.25 -25.03 -1.34
N ASP A 51 10.29 -25.51 -0.10
CA ASP A 51 9.60 -24.92 1.03
C ASP A 51 10.49 -23.97 1.82
N LEU A 52 9.88 -22.98 2.46
CA LEU A 52 10.58 -22.05 3.35
C LEU A 52 11.01 -22.78 4.63
N SER A 53 12.30 -22.75 4.91
CA SER A 53 12.82 -23.24 6.19
C SER A 53 12.34 -22.36 7.34
N LEU A 54 12.34 -22.89 8.58
CA LEU A 54 11.90 -22.15 9.78
C LEU A 54 12.61 -20.79 9.94
N GLY A 55 13.88 -20.71 9.55
CA GLY A 55 14.66 -19.47 9.57
C GLY A 55 14.16 -18.45 8.53
N GLU A 56 13.81 -18.90 7.33
CA GLU A 56 13.29 -18.05 6.27
C GLU A 56 11.86 -17.58 6.56
N MET A 57 11.03 -18.44 7.18
CA MET A 57 9.70 -18.06 7.68
C MET A 57 9.81 -16.95 8.74
N SER A 58 10.62 -17.15 9.80
CA SER A 58 10.79 -16.14 10.84
C SER A 58 11.43 -14.84 10.31
N CYS A 59 12.34 -14.95 9.34
CA CYS A 59 12.89 -13.78 8.66
C CYS A 59 11.79 -13.00 7.93
N THR A 60 10.90 -13.70 7.22
CA THR A 60 9.82 -13.09 6.44
C THR A 60 8.88 -12.27 7.35
N ASP A 61 8.46 -12.83 8.48
CA ASP A 61 7.62 -12.10 9.46
C ASP A 61 8.29 -10.81 9.95
N ARG A 62 9.58 -10.91 10.33
CA ARG A 62 10.38 -9.76 10.78
C ARG A 62 10.60 -8.75 9.67
N CYS A 63 10.74 -9.21 8.42
CA CYS A 63 10.93 -8.35 7.27
C CYS A 63 9.69 -7.50 7.01
N VAL A 64 8.50 -8.10 7.01
CA VAL A 64 7.24 -7.38 6.82
C VAL A 64 7.04 -6.33 7.91
N ALA A 65 7.28 -6.69 9.18
CA ALA A 65 7.19 -5.76 10.30
C ALA A 65 8.10 -4.52 10.10
N LYS A 66 9.38 -4.76 9.76
CA LYS A 66 10.35 -3.69 9.50
C LYS A 66 10.00 -2.86 8.26
N TYR A 67 9.45 -3.48 7.22
CA TYR A 67 9.06 -2.77 6.02
C TYR A 67 7.96 -1.76 6.35
N LEU A 68 6.93 -2.17 7.07
CA LEU A 68 5.82 -1.29 7.46
C LEU A 68 6.30 -0.16 8.39
N GLU A 69 7.16 -0.46 9.36
CA GLU A 69 7.80 0.56 10.20
C GLU A 69 8.58 1.58 9.35
N SER A 70 9.37 1.11 8.37
CA SER A 70 10.11 2.00 7.47
C SER A 70 9.19 2.83 6.57
N GLN A 71 8.08 2.26 6.09
CA GLN A 71 7.09 2.97 5.27
C GLN A 71 6.43 4.10 6.07
N GLN A 72 6.05 3.85 7.32
CA GLN A 72 5.52 4.87 8.22
C GLN A 72 6.53 6.01 8.42
N ARG A 73 7.79 5.67 8.71
CA ARG A 73 8.84 6.66 8.94
C ARG A 73 9.12 7.51 7.69
N VAL A 74 9.13 6.90 6.51
CA VAL A 74 9.25 7.62 5.24
C VAL A 74 8.06 8.56 5.04
N GLY A 75 6.84 8.10 5.37
CA GLY A 75 5.64 8.93 5.34
C GLY A 75 5.74 10.18 6.22
N GLU A 76 6.19 10.03 7.47
CA GLU A 76 6.42 11.17 8.38
C GLU A 76 7.41 12.20 7.82
N ILE A 77 8.48 11.73 7.18
CA ILE A 77 9.53 12.60 6.61
C ILE A 77 9.01 13.31 5.37
N LEU A 78 8.31 12.60 4.48
CA LEU A 78 7.72 13.19 3.28
C LEU A 78 6.66 14.24 3.63
N GLN A 79 5.85 13.99 4.65
CA GLN A 79 4.88 14.96 5.12
C GLN A 79 5.57 16.24 5.61
N LYS A 80 6.59 16.12 6.46
CA LYS A 80 7.39 17.26 6.93
C LYS A 80 8.07 18.03 5.80
N ALA A 81 8.53 17.32 4.76
CA ALA A 81 9.17 17.93 3.60
C ALA A 81 8.18 18.67 2.70
N ASN A 82 6.93 18.23 2.63
CA ASN A 82 5.87 18.92 1.88
C ASN A 82 5.32 20.16 2.60
N GLU A 83 5.50 20.25 3.92
CA GLU A 83 5.08 21.38 4.75
C GLU A 83 6.13 22.51 4.82
N ALA A 84 7.35 22.28 4.30
CA ALA A 84 8.47 23.21 4.28
C ALA A 84 8.61 23.93 2.92
#